data_AF-A0A372Q2T1-F1
#
_entry.id   AF-A0A372Q2T1-F1
#
_cell.length_a   1.000
_cell.length_b   1.000
_cell.length_c   1.000
_cell.angle_alpha   90.00
_cell.angle_beta   90.00
_cell.angle_gamma   90.00
#
_symmetry.space_group_name_H-M   'P 1'
#
loop_
_entity.id
_entity.type
_entity.pdbx_description
1 polymer ?
#
loop_
_entity_poly.entity_id
_entity_poly.type
_entity_poly.pdbx_seq_one_letter_code
_entity_poly.pdbx_strand_id
1 'polypeptide(L)'
;MRNFKPKFHDDHLKRYLHTATFINSNLYILGGRSNYDNDTGKQFFYYNFDAPFYVKNMYWNNETSINIVPSHRGAAAVNGGTNNEKLILYTGNSADPLIYSFDTRTNLWTSLKTTNNDIIIGKNQLQGVVDYKKKMYLFGGRTTNNIDGDLNDMLILDTINLSWKKGNSINAPSPRRNYGATFLPNNNNIIYIGGVNDDNHLPLDEVYLYDTINDIWSKKMTSGTIPSKRDAFSAVLGLDGNRVIIFGGFGISSKDALYVLDLTNFEWKVPYVIGEIPASRYWHKANVISDYMVVTFGTGYENSNDSDVLFLDIKNNDIYEWSNFFVSPKSRIQSTPSTNNNGSSKFVIIYSVIGSLIIGGICLLVGIFILRKWNKNNKVNNIPDEKEEGIIAGQDVKPTN
;
A
#
# COMPACT_ATOMS: atom_id res chain seq x y z
N MET A 1 -28.27 -3.74 -22.47
CA MET A 1 -26.97 -3.62 -23.18
C MET A 1 -25.91 -3.37 -22.12
N ARG A 2 -24.87 -4.20 -22.03
CA ARG A 2 -23.75 -3.95 -21.10
C ARG A 2 -22.97 -2.77 -21.65
N ASN A 3 -23.13 -1.59 -21.06
CA ASN A 3 -22.33 -0.42 -21.41
C ASN A 3 -20.85 -0.77 -21.20
N PHE A 4 -20.09 -0.78 -22.30
CA PHE A 4 -18.63 -0.90 -22.25
C PHE A 4 -18.11 0.34 -21.53
N LYS A 5 -17.65 0.16 -20.29
CA LYS A 5 -16.99 1.22 -19.51
C LYS A 5 -15.58 1.41 -20.07
N PRO A 6 -15.17 2.64 -20.42
CA PRO A 6 -13.84 2.89 -20.96
C PRO A 6 -12.77 2.56 -19.91
N LYS A 7 -11.66 1.98 -20.39
CA LYS A 7 -10.46 1.59 -19.64
C LYS A 7 -9.30 2.49 -20.07
N PHE A 8 -8.54 3.07 -19.15
CA PHE A 8 -7.44 3.98 -19.50
C PHE A 8 -6.21 3.92 -18.58
N HIS A 9 -5.08 4.37 -19.13
CA HIS A 9 -3.76 4.63 -18.50
C HIS A 9 -3.52 6.13 -18.22
N ASP A 10 -4.56 6.94 -18.36
CA ASP A 10 -4.54 8.38 -18.67
C ASP A 10 -3.81 9.32 -17.68
N ASP A 11 -3.29 10.44 -18.20
CA ASP A 11 -2.89 11.63 -17.43
C ASP A 11 -4.06 12.20 -16.60
N HIS A 12 -5.30 11.97 -17.03
CA HIS A 12 -6.51 12.29 -16.25
C HIS A 12 -6.62 11.49 -14.94
N LEU A 13 -5.84 10.43 -14.72
CA LEU A 13 -5.77 9.72 -13.43
C LEU A 13 -4.94 10.46 -12.38
N LYS A 14 -3.94 11.24 -12.79
CA LYS A 14 -2.98 11.88 -11.90
C LYS A 14 -3.71 12.79 -10.90
N ARG A 15 -3.66 12.42 -9.62
CA ARG A 15 -4.41 13.13 -8.58
C ARG A 15 -3.85 12.93 -7.19
N TYR A 16 -4.23 13.85 -6.31
CA TYR A 16 -3.95 13.82 -4.88
C TYR A 16 -5.17 14.29 -4.09
N LEU A 17 -5.21 14.02 -2.78
CA LEU A 17 -6.36 14.32 -1.93
C LEU A 17 -7.68 13.67 -2.43
N HIS A 18 -7.57 12.58 -3.18
CA HIS A 18 -8.69 11.71 -3.53
C HIS A 18 -9.11 10.86 -2.33
N THR A 19 -10.28 10.25 -2.42
CA THR A 19 -10.67 9.16 -1.52
C THR A 19 -10.40 7.82 -2.20
N ALA A 20 -10.12 6.80 -1.39
CA ALA A 20 -9.95 5.43 -1.86
C ALA A 20 -10.68 4.51 -0.90
N THR A 21 -11.63 3.71 -1.39
CA THR A 21 -12.46 2.84 -0.55
C THR A 21 -12.58 1.47 -1.20
N PHE A 22 -12.17 0.43 -0.46
CA PHE A 22 -12.25 -0.95 -0.92
C PHE A 22 -13.56 -1.62 -0.48
N ILE A 23 -14.33 -2.13 -1.44
CA ILE A 23 -15.65 -2.74 -1.25
C ILE A 23 -15.79 -3.92 -2.21
N ASN A 24 -16.11 -5.12 -1.70
CA ASN A 24 -16.45 -6.31 -2.51
C ASN A 24 -15.50 -6.54 -3.70
N SER A 25 -14.19 -6.58 -3.43
CA SER A 25 -13.10 -6.72 -4.41
C SER A 25 -12.82 -5.51 -5.31
N ASN A 26 -13.59 -4.43 -5.23
CA ASN A 26 -13.35 -3.22 -5.99
C ASN A 26 -12.71 -2.13 -5.11
N LEU A 27 -11.62 -1.54 -5.57
CA LEU A 27 -11.08 -0.30 -5.02
C LEU A 27 -11.66 0.87 -5.80
N TYR A 28 -12.52 1.64 -5.16
CA TYR A 28 -13.11 2.85 -5.72
C TYR A 28 -12.24 4.06 -5.40
N ILE A 29 -11.95 4.87 -6.41
CA ILE A 29 -11.26 6.16 -6.28
C ILE A 29 -12.22 7.27 -6.70
N LEU A 30 -12.35 8.28 -5.84
CA LEU A 30 -13.20 9.44 -6.09
C LEU A 30 -12.47 10.75 -5.81
N GLY A 31 -12.70 11.70 -6.72
CA GLY A 31 -12.34 13.09 -6.57
C GLY A 31 -10.85 13.35 -6.40
N GLY A 32 -10.52 14.34 -5.58
CA GLY A 32 -9.16 14.85 -5.48
C GLY A 32 -8.90 15.99 -6.47
N ARG A 33 -7.63 16.37 -6.63
CA ARG A 33 -7.21 17.43 -7.53
C ARG A 33 -6.19 16.92 -8.53
N SER A 34 -6.35 17.33 -9.79
CA SER A 34 -5.34 17.15 -10.84
C SER A 34 -4.77 18.52 -11.24
N ASN A 35 -3.56 18.53 -11.76
CA ASN A 35 -2.92 19.73 -12.33
C ASN A 35 -3.25 19.89 -13.83
N TYR A 36 -3.86 18.87 -14.44
CA TYR A 36 -4.09 18.79 -15.89
C TYR A 36 -5.56 18.93 -16.29
N ASP A 37 -6.46 19.03 -15.30
CA ASP A 37 -7.89 19.10 -15.55
C ASP A 37 -8.52 20.26 -14.77
N ASN A 38 -9.35 21.04 -15.47
CA ASN A 38 -10.19 22.08 -14.88
C ASN A 38 -11.42 21.47 -14.16
N ASP A 39 -11.75 20.20 -14.44
CA ASP A 39 -12.79 19.48 -13.73
C ASP A 39 -12.34 19.12 -12.31
N THR A 40 -12.81 19.97 -11.40
CA THR A 40 -12.63 19.88 -9.96
C THR A 40 -13.28 18.60 -9.41
N GLY A 41 -12.47 17.57 -9.15
CA GLY A 41 -12.74 16.50 -8.19
C GLY A 41 -13.99 15.64 -8.43
N LYS A 42 -14.50 15.56 -9.65
CA LYS A 42 -15.68 14.72 -10.00
C LYS A 42 -15.31 13.35 -10.58
N GLN A 43 -14.05 13.07 -10.88
CA GLN A 43 -13.71 11.80 -11.51
C GLN A 43 -13.91 10.66 -10.51
N PHE A 44 -14.58 9.62 -10.97
CA PHE A 44 -14.93 8.44 -10.19
C PHE A 44 -14.65 7.19 -11.00
N PHE A 45 -13.84 6.29 -10.46
CA PHE A 45 -13.42 5.08 -11.16
C PHE A 45 -13.04 3.99 -10.17
N TYR A 46 -12.94 2.76 -10.65
CA TYR A 46 -12.59 1.62 -9.80
C TYR A 46 -11.79 0.54 -10.52
N TYR A 47 -11.06 -0.25 -9.74
CA TYR A 47 -10.38 -1.44 -10.22
C TYR A 47 -10.80 -2.66 -9.41
N ASN A 48 -10.98 -3.79 -10.08
CA ASN A 48 -11.37 -5.06 -9.46
C ASN A 48 -10.13 -5.93 -9.20
N PHE A 49 -9.95 -6.35 -7.95
CA PHE A 49 -8.80 -7.13 -7.47
C PHE A 49 -9.07 -8.64 -7.36
N ASP A 50 -10.04 -9.19 -8.11
CA ASP A 50 -10.38 -10.63 -8.03
C ASP A 50 -9.39 -11.55 -8.74
N ALA A 51 -8.68 -11.04 -9.76
CA ALA A 51 -7.71 -11.80 -10.54
C ALA A 51 -6.28 -11.31 -10.26
N PRO A 52 -5.26 -12.17 -10.36
CA PRO A 52 -3.87 -11.74 -10.30
C PRO A 52 -3.50 -10.92 -11.55
N PHE A 53 -2.63 -9.92 -11.40
CA PHE A 53 -2.23 -9.03 -12.49
C PHE A 53 -0.87 -8.37 -12.24
N TYR A 54 -0.21 -7.99 -13.32
CA TYR A 54 0.92 -7.06 -13.25
C TYR A 54 0.41 -5.62 -13.21
N VAL A 55 1.00 -4.77 -12.38
CA VAL A 55 0.58 -3.36 -12.20
C VAL A 55 0.56 -2.58 -13.53
N LYS A 56 1.51 -2.83 -14.42
CA LYS A 56 1.57 -2.22 -15.77
C LYS A 56 0.37 -2.55 -16.67
N ASN A 57 -0.37 -3.62 -16.34
CA ASN A 57 -1.58 -4.06 -17.05
C ASN A 57 -2.86 -3.60 -16.35
N MET A 58 -2.75 -2.75 -15.32
CA MET A 58 -3.89 -2.21 -14.60
C MET A 58 -4.61 -1.16 -15.45
N TYR A 59 -5.92 -1.30 -15.61
CA TYR A 59 -6.77 -0.33 -16.29
C TYR A 59 -7.99 -0.03 -15.44
N TRP A 60 -8.19 1.24 -15.11
CA TRP A 60 -9.32 1.68 -14.30
C TRP A 60 -10.62 1.65 -15.10
N ASN A 61 -11.72 1.25 -14.47
CA ASN A 61 -13.06 1.34 -15.03
C ASN A 61 -13.65 2.70 -14.67
N ASN A 62 -14.05 3.47 -15.67
CA ASN A 62 -14.59 4.81 -15.46
C ASN A 62 -16.08 4.80 -15.11
N GLU A 63 -16.43 5.45 -13.99
CA GLU A 63 -17.78 5.72 -13.53
C GLU A 63 -18.10 7.22 -13.45
N THR A 64 -17.28 8.09 -14.03
CA THR A 64 -17.45 9.56 -13.86
C THR A 64 -18.77 10.09 -14.43
N SER A 65 -19.37 9.38 -15.40
CA SER A 65 -20.63 9.78 -16.05
C SER A 65 -21.88 9.15 -15.43
N ILE A 66 -21.78 8.53 -14.25
CA ILE A 66 -22.96 8.07 -13.52
C ILE A 66 -23.66 9.25 -12.84
N ASN A 67 -24.99 9.13 -12.65
CA ASN A 67 -25.89 10.17 -12.14
C ASN A 67 -25.26 11.42 -11.48
N ILE A 68 -25.19 11.48 -10.14
CA ILE A 68 -24.65 12.62 -9.39
C ILE A 68 -23.33 12.19 -8.75
N VAL A 69 -22.20 12.46 -9.40
CA VAL A 69 -20.90 12.21 -8.78
C VAL A 69 -20.51 13.40 -7.88
N PRO A 70 -20.37 13.21 -6.56
CA PRO A 70 -20.05 14.31 -5.66
C PRO A 70 -18.61 14.78 -5.86
N SER A 71 -18.45 16.07 -6.17
CA SER A 71 -17.12 16.68 -6.27
C SER A 71 -16.52 16.89 -4.88
N HIS A 72 -15.25 16.54 -4.71
CA HIS A 72 -14.53 16.90 -3.49
C HIS A 72 -13.01 16.96 -3.66
N ARG A 73 -12.36 17.59 -2.68
CA ARG A 73 -10.91 17.53 -2.47
C ARG A 73 -10.64 17.34 -0.98
N GLY A 74 -9.97 16.25 -0.61
CA GLY A 74 -9.64 15.96 0.78
C GLY A 74 -10.85 15.54 1.63
N ALA A 75 -11.89 14.99 1.00
CA ALA A 75 -13.01 14.38 1.71
C ALA A 75 -12.60 13.11 2.46
N ALA A 76 -13.51 12.61 3.28
CA ALA A 76 -13.41 11.31 3.91
C ALA A 76 -14.44 10.36 3.31
N ALA A 77 -14.02 9.12 3.04
CA ALA A 77 -14.92 8.07 2.60
C ALA A 77 -14.58 6.76 3.31
N VAL A 78 -15.61 5.96 3.58
CA VAL A 78 -15.49 4.64 4.22
C VAL A 78 -16.47 3.65 3.58
N ASN A 79 -16.19 2.35 3.79
CA ASN A 79 -17.17 1.30 3.52
C ASN A 79 -18.16 1.23 4.70
N GLY A 80 -19.42 1.57 4.46
CA GLY A 80 -20.47 1.67 5.47
C GLY A 80 -21.80 1.05 5.05
N GLY A 81 -22.84 1.28 5.85
CA GLY A 81 -24.16 0.67 5.69
C GLY A 81 -24.23 -0.79 6.16
N THR A 82 -25.43 -1.39 6.08
CA THR A 82 -25.77 -2.66 6.77
C THR A 82 -25.02 -3.90 6.27
N ASN A 83 -24.47 -3.88 5.04
CA ASN A 83 -23.90 -5.07 4.38
C ASN A 83 -22.50 -4.87 3.78
N ASN A 84 -21.78 -3.80 4.12
CA ASN A 84 -20.54 -3.42 3.42
C ASN A 84 -20.73 -3.21 1.91
N GLU A 85 -21.90 -2.75 1.48
CA GLU A 85 -22.25 -2.60 0.06
C GLU A 85 -22.24 -1.14 -0.38
N LYS A 86 -22.05 -0.21 0.57
CA LYS A 86 -22.10 1.22 0.32
C LYS A 86 -20.78 1.90 0.61
N LEU A 87 -20.35 2.74 -0.32
CA LEU A 87 -19.35 3.77 -0.04
C LEU A 87 -20.10 4.94 0.58
N ILE A 88 -19.72 5.34 1.79
CA ILE A 88 -20.23 6.55 2.46
C ILE A 88 -19.19 7.63 2.34
N LEU A 89 -19.57 8.76 1.77
CA LEU A 89 -18.72 9.92 1.53
C LEU A 89 -19.17 11.08 2.40
N TYR A 90 -18.26 11.62 3.19
CA TYR A 90 -18.37 12.93 3.82
C TYR A 90 -17.54 13.91 3.00
N THR A 91 -18.20 14.75 2.20
CA THR A 91 -17.55 15.59 1.18
C THR A 91 -16.66 16.67 1.78
N GLY A 92 -17.01 17.11 2.99
CA GLY A 92 -16.35 18.23 3.65
C GLY A 92 -16.71 19.59 3.08
N ASN A 93 -17.54 19.67 2.03
CA ASN A 93 -17.94 20.95 1.44
C ASN A 93 -18.99 21.64 2.34
N SER A 94 -18.97 22.97 2.44
CA SER A 94 -19.98 23.72 3.20
C SER A 94 -21.37 23.74 2.55
N ALA A 95 -21.52 23.15 1.36
CA ALA A 95 -22.80 23.02 0.67
C ALA A 95 -23.50 21.71 1.06
N ASP A 96 -24.79 21.79 1.36
CA ASP A 96 -25.68 20.63 1.57
C ASP A 96 -25.97 19.96 0.21
N PRO A 97 -25.78 18.64 0.04
CA PRO A 97 -25.51 17.60 1.03
C PRO A 97 -24.05 17.41 1.43
N LEU A 98 -23.83 17.25 2.74
CA LEU A 98 -22.53 16.85 3.30
C LEU A 98 -22.21 15.37 3.13
N ILE A 99 -23.26 14.53 3.09
CA ILE A 99 -23.13 13.08 3.02
C ILE A 99 -23.74 12.56 1.72
N TYR A 100 -22.98 11.69 1.06
CA TYR A 100 -23.45 10.90 -0.06
C TYR A 100 -23.19 9.42 0.17
N SER A 101 -23.98 8.57 -0.48
CA SER A 101 -23.68 7.15 -0.57
C SER A 101 -23.68 6.67 -2.01
N PHE A 102 -22.76 5.78 -2.34
CA PHE A 102 -22.77 5.01 -3.57
C PHE A 102 -23.13 3.57 -3.26
N ASP A 103 -24.22 3.05 -3.85
CA ASP A 103 -24.61 1.64 -3.72
C ASP A 103 -23.95 0.83 -4.85
N THR A 104 -23.08 -0.10 -4.47
CA THR A 104 -22.31 -0.93 -5.42
C THR A 104 -23.16 -1.90 -6.23
N ARG A 105 -24.40 -2.17 -5.83
CA ARG A 105 -25.33 -3.06 -6.55
C ARG A 105 -26.06 -2.31 -7.65
N THR A 106 -26.50 -1.09 -7.36
CA THR A 106 -27.22 -0.24 -8.33
C THR A 106 -26.29 0.62 -9.16
N ASN A 107 -25.04 0.83 -8.71
CA ASN A 107 -24.07 1.77 -9.27
C ASN A 107 -24.60 3.21 -9.33
N LEU A 108 -25.31 3.63 -8.28
CA LEU A 108 -25.88 4.97 -8.19
C LEU A 108 -25.42 5.68 -6.93
N TRP A 109 -25.12 6.97 -7.08
CA TRP A 109 -24.95 7.89 -5.97
C TRP A 109 -26.29 8.43 -5.49
N THR A 110 -26.42 8.64 -4.19
CA THR A 110 -27.55 9.32 -3.56
C THR A 110 -27.04 10.27 -2.49
N SER A 111 -27.66 11.44 -2.37
CA SER A 111 -27.46 12.28 -1.20
C SER A 111 -28.17 11.66 0.01
N LEU A 112 -27.55 11.77 1.18
CA LEU A 112 -28.11 11.28 2.42
C LEU A 112 -28.46 12.46 3.32
N LYS A 113 -29.64 12.38 3.95
CA LYS A 113 -30.05 13.29 5.01
C LYS A 113 -29.96 12.54 6.33
N THR A 114 -29.43 13.20 7.35
CA THR A 114 -29.37 12.62 8.69
C THR A 114 -30.71 12.77 9.39
N THR A 115 -30.97 11.85 10.32
CA THR A 115 -32.21 11.78 11.09
C THR A 115 -32.30 12.86 12.17
N ASN A 116 -31.15 13.36 12.64
CA ASN A 116 -31.03 14.48 13.56
C ASN A 116 -30.67 15.79 12.83
N ASN A 117 -31.20 16.90 13.34
CA ASN A 117 -30.98 18.26 12.82
C ASN A 117 -29.66 18.89 13.30
N ASP A 118 -28.63 18.07 13.52
CA ASP A 118 -27.33 18.57 13.96
C ASP A 118 -26.68 19.38 12.83
N ILE A 119 -26.36 20.64 13.09
CA ILE A 119 -25.61 21.48 12.15
C ILE A 119 -24.14 21.04 12.21
N ILE A 120 -23.75 20.22 11.24
CA ILE A 120 -22.36 19.77 11.10
C ILE A 120 -21.62 20.70 10.14
N ILE A 121 -20.46 21.18 10.56
CA ILE A 121 -19.59 22.00 9.72
C ILE A 121 -18.86 21.08 8.74
N GLY A 122 -18.77 21.49 7.48
CA GLY A 122 -17.96 20.81 6.46
C GLY A 122 -16.46 20.96 6.72
N LYS A 123 -15.77 19.82 6.82
CA LYS A 123 -14.34 19.72 7.08
C LYS A 123 -13.65 18.85 6.05
N ASN A 124 -12.44 19.20 5.66
CA ASN A 124 -11.63 18.41 4.73
C ASN A 124 -10.26 18.07 5.37
N GLN A 125 -9.44 17.35 4.60
CA GLN A 125 -8.09 16.92 4.97
C GLN A 125 -8.03 16.07 6.25
N LEU A 126 -9.12 15.35 6.52
CA LEU A 126 -9.23 14.35 7.59
C LEU A 126 -9.38 12.94 7.00
N GLN A 127 -9.09 11.93 7.81
CA GLN A 127 -9.29 10.53 7.43
C GLN A 127 -10.52 9.97 8.15
N GLY A 128 -11.46 9.43 7.36
CA GLY A 128 -12.56 8.64 7.90
C GLY A 128 -12.07 7.24 8.27
N VAL A 129 -12.39 6.82 9.49
CA VAL A 129 -12.13 5.45 9.96
C VAL A 129 -13.47 4.81 10.30
N VAL A 130 -13.65 3.53 9.97
CA VAL A 130 -14.88 2.80 10.25
C VAL A 130 -14.62 1.63 11.20
N ASP A 131 -15.48 1.47 12.20
CA ASP A 131 -15.45 0.33 13.11
C ASP A 131 -16.26 -0.87 12.57
N TYR A 132 -16.31 -1.96 13.33
CA TYR A 132 -17.11 -3.14 12.98
C TYR A 132 -18.63 -2.88 13.00
N LYS A 133 -19.09 -1.87 13.74
CA LYS A 133 -20.50 -1.43 13.82
C LYS A 133 -20.89 -0.44 12.73
N LYS A 134 -19.99 -0.16 11.78
CA LYS A 134 -20.22 0.77 10.67
C LYS A 134 -20.42 2.21 11.13
N LYS A 135 -19.81 2.60 12.25
CA LYS A 135 -19.68 4.00 12.65
C LYS A 135 -18.46 4.60 11.99
N MET A 136 -18.64 5.74 11.33
CA MET A 136 -17.58 6.51 10.69
C MET A 136 -17.10 7.58 11.66
N TYR A 137 -15.81 7.57 11.98
CA TYR A 137 -15.15 8.49 12.90
C TYR A 137 -14.34 9.52 12.11
N LEU A 138 -14.57 10.79 12.41
CA LEU A 138 -14.01 11.96 11.71
C LEU A 138 -13.42 12.91 12.74
N PHE A 139 -12.11 12.79 12.95
CA PHE A 139 -11.38 13.60 13.92
C PHE A 139 -10.70 14.80 13.24
N GLY A 140 -10.79 15.97 13.87
CA GLY A 140 -10.08 17.17 13.42
C GLY A 140 -10.40 17.57 11.98
N GLY A 141 -9.35 17.80 11.18
CA GLY A 141 -9.44 18.36 9.83
C GLY A 141 -9.46 19.88 9.82
N ARG A 142 -9.77 20.47 8.67
CA ARG A 142 -9.84 21.92 8.46
C ARG A 142 -11.17 22.33 7.86
N THR A 143 -11.73 23.43 8.35
CA THR A 143 -12.98 23.99 7.81
C THR A 143 -12.77 24.56 6.41
N THR A 144 -13.80 24.50 5.56
CA THR A 144 -13.70 24.99 4.17
C THR A 144 -13.58 26.50 4.04
N ASN A 145 -14.10 27.25 5.02
CA ASN A 145 -14.00 28.71 5.04
C ASN A 145 -12.61 29.19 5.50
N ASN A 146 -11.73 28.29 5.97
CA ASN A 146 -10.39 28.58 6.47
C ASN A 146 -10.33 29.56 7.66
N ILE A 147 -11.46 29.86 8.30
CA ILE A 147 -11.53 30.86 9.38
C ILE A 147 -11.07 30.26 10.71
N ASP A 148 -11.43 28.99 10.96
CA ASP A 148 -11.29 28.36 12.28
C ASP A 148 -9.98 27.57 12.46
N GLY A 149 -9.08 27.59 11.46
CA GLY A 149 -7.82 26.84 11.49
C GLY A 149 -8.02 25.32 11.43
N ASP A 150 -7.03 24.58 11.93
CA ASP A 150 -7.15 23.13 12.17
C ASP A 150 -8.03 22.86 13.40
N LEU A 151 -8.78 21.76 13.36
CA LEU A 151 -9.72 21.36 14.41
C LEU A 151 -9.27 20.08 15.15
N ASN A 152 -9.85 19.84 16.32
CA ASN A 152 -9.66 18.62 17.14
C ASN A 152 -10.97 17.98 17.62
N ASP A 153 -12.09 18.28 16.99
CA ASP A 153 -13.37 17.69 17.34
C ASP A 153 -13.51 16.27 16.76
N MET A 154 -14.18 15.39 17.50
CA MET A 154 -14.58 14.06 17.01
C MET A 154 -16.04 14.11 16.57
N LEU A 155 -16.30 13.84 15.28
CA LEU A 155 -17.63 13.59 14.75
C LEU A 155 -17.80 12.12 14.40
N ILE A 156 -18.93 11.55 14.79
CA ILE A 156 -19.23 10.14 14.58
C ILE A 156 -20.55 10.05 13.82
N LEU A 157 -20.51 9.46 12.62
CA LEU A 157 -21.69 9.16 11.83
C LEU A 157 -22.03 7.68 11.96
N ASP A 158 -23.20 7.36 12.50
CA ASP A 158 -23.78 6.04 12.34
C ASP A 158 -24.22 5.88 10.88
N THR A 159 -23.49 5.08 10.09
CA THR A 159 -23.77 4.95 8.65
C THR A 159 -24.97 4.07 8.33
N ILE A 160 -25.53 3.39 9.33
CA ILE A 160 -26.73 2.56 9.19
C ILE A 160 -27.96 3.40 9.53
N ASN A 161 -27.95 4.05 10.70
CA ASN A 161 -29.08 4.83 11.20
C ASN A 161 -29.07 6.28 10.70
N LEU A 162 -28.00 6.70 10.03
CA LEU A 162 -27.80 8.05 9.50
C LEU A 162 -27.99 9.12 10.58
N SER A 163 -27.32 8.94 11.72
CA SER A 163 -27.35 9.90 12.83
C SER A 163 -25.94 10.32 13.23
N TRP A 164 -25.81 11.60 13.55
CA TRP A 164 -24.57 12.16 14.09
C TRP A 164 -24.48 12.01 15.60
N LYS A 165 -23.25 11.86 16.09
CA LYS A 165 -22.88 12.02 17.50
C LYS A 165 -21.58 12.81 17.56
N LYS A 166 -21.51 13.80 18.46
CA LYS A 166 -20.24 14.41 18.86
C LYS A 166 -19.53 13.49 19.86
N GLY A 167 -18.30 13.10 19.55
CA GLY A 167 -17.45 12.34 20.46
C GLY A 167 -16.84 13.24 21.55
N ASN A 168 -16.29 12.60 22.56
CA ASN A 168 -15.62 13.24 23.68
C ASN A 168 -14.38 14.02 23.21
N SER A 169 -14.17 15.19 23.82
CA SER A 169 -13.01 16.07 23.57
C SER A 169 -12.01 16.08 24.72
N ILE A 170 -12.35 15.48 25.87
CA ILE A 170 -11.44 15.41 27.01
C ILE A 170 -10.24 14.55 26.62
N ASN A 171 -9.03 15.09 26.84
CA ASN A 171 -7.75 14.49 26.44
C ASN A 171 -7.61 14.22 24.94
N ALA A 172 -8.47 14.82 24.11
CA ALA A 172 -8.33 14.76 22.68
C ALA A 172 -6.97 15.36 22.25
N PRO A 173 -6.40 14.87 21.14
CA PRO A 173 -5.17 15.41 20.59
C PRO A 173 -5.29 16.91 20.29
N SER A 174 -4.15 17.59 20.12
CA SER A 174 -4.13 18.93 19.52
C SER A 174 -4.82 18.92 18.16
N PRO A 175 -5.35 20.07 17.69
CA PRO A 175 -5.88 20.18 16.34
C PRO A 175 -4.93 19.65 15.29
N ARG A 176 -5.47 18.98 14.27
CA ARG A 176 -4.66 18.36 13.22
C ARG A 176 -5.44 17.99 11.97
N ARG A 177 -4.74 18.01 10.85
CA ARG A 177 -5.17 17.46 9.55
C ARG A 177 -4.06 16.59 8.94
N ASN A 178 -4.35 15.90 7.83
CA ASN A 178 -3.43 15.05 7.08
C ASN A 178 -2.63 14.03 7.94
N TYR A 179 -3.21 13.59 9.07
CA TYR A 179 -2.63 12.57 9.94
C TYR A 179 -2.86 11.17 9.37
N GLY A 180 -2.12 10.17 9.87
CA GLY A 180 -2.42 8.76 9.63
C GLY A 180 -3.38 8.22 10.68
N ALA A 181 -4.41 7.50 10.26
CA ALA A 181 -5.31 6.82 11.20
C ALA A 181 -5.78 5.45 10.69
N THR A 182 -5.97 4.50 11.62
CA THR A 182 -6.54 3.18 11.31
C THR A 182 -7.27 2.58 12.51
N PHE A 183 -8.24 1.70 12.25
CA PHE A 183 -8.98 1.01 13.30
C PHE A 183 -8.18 -0.19 13.80
N LEU A 184 -8.12 -0.35 15.13
CA LEU A 184 -7.48 -1.44 15.84
C LEU A 184 -8.58 -2.37 16.40
N PRO A 185 -8.95 -3.44 15.70
CA PRO A 185 -10.07 -4.29 16.08
C PRO A 185 -9.83 -5.05 17.40
N ASN A 186 -8.57 -5.36 17.73
CA ASN A 186 -8.22 -6.16 18.92
C ASN A 186 -8.61 -5.48 20.24
N ASN A 187 -8.73 -4.15 20.26
CA ASN A 187 -9.06 -3.37 21.45
C ASN A 187 -10.15 -2.31 21.21
N ASN A 188 -10.82 -2.31 20.06
CA ASN A 188 -11.81 -1.30 19.67
C ASN A 188 -11.28 0.14 19.72
N ASN A 189 -9.99 0.34 19.43
CA ASN A 189 -9.42 1.68 19.37
C ASN A 189 -9.26 2.16 17.93
N ILE A 190 -9.21 3.47 17.75
CA ILE A 190 -8.64 4.09 16.55
C ILE A 190 -7.33 4.73 16.96
N ILE A 191 -6.26 4.43 16.22
CA ILE A 191 -4.97 5.09 16.42
C ILE A 191 -4.85 6.28 15.47
N TYR A 192 -4.37 7.40 16.00
CA TYR A 192 -4.08 8.64 15.28
C TYR A 192 -2.60 9.00 15.45
N ILE A 193 -1.92 9.24 14.33
CA ILE A 193 -0.46 9.37 14.26
C ILE A 193 -0.10 10.62 13.45
N GLY A 194 0.79 11.47 13.99
CA GLY A 194 1.34 12.64 13.30
C GLY A 194 0.27 13.60 12.77
N GLY A 195 0.52 14.16 11.58
CA GLY A 195 -0.31 15.16 10.92
C GLY A 195 0.33 16.55 10.96
N VAL A 196 -0.46 17.56 10.67
CA VAL A 196 -0.04 18.96 10.69
C VAL A 196 -1.03 19.79 11.51
N ASN A 197 -0.52 20.74 12.28
CA ASN A 197 -1.30 21.75 13.00
C ASN A 197 -0.72 23.14 12.69
N ASP A 198 -1.52 24.02 12.08
CA ASP A 198 -1.10 25.37 11.68
C ASP A 198 0.23 25.34 10.91
N ASP A 199 0.29 24.45 9.91
CA ASP A 199 1.44 24.21 9.02
C ASP A 199 2.71 23.66 9.71
N ASN A 200 2.63 23.34 11.00
CA ASN A 200 3.70 22.65 11.73
C ASN A 200 3.48 21.13 11.72
N HIS A 201 4.45 20.38 11.17
CA HIS A 201 4.43 18.92 11.22
C HIS A 201 4.45 18.43 12.66
N LEU A 202 3.55 17.51 12.99
CA LEU A 202 3.41 16.91 14.31
C LEU A 202 4.36 15.72 14.47
N PRO A 203 4.86 15.48 15.69
CA PRO A 203 5.79 14.39 15.96
C PRO A 203 5.11 13.03 15.99
N LEU A 204 5.94 11.99 15.89
CA LEU A 204 5.54 10.58 15.94
C LEU A 204 6.11 9.86 17.18
N ASP A 205 6.70 10.61 18.12
CA ASP A 205 7.14 10.16 19.45
C ASP A 205 5.95 9.89 20.40
N GLU A 206 4.74 10.16 19.92
CA GLU A 206 3.48 9.86 20.57
C GLU A 206 2.40 9.47 19.57
N VAL A 207 1.45 8.66 20.03
CA VAL A 207 0.23 8.33 19.30
C VAL A 207 -0.97 8.52 20.22
N TYR A 208 -2.11 8.77 19.60
CA TYR A 208 -3.38 8.91 20.32
C TYR A 208 -4.29 7.75 19.97
N LEU A 209 -4.91 7.18 20.99
CA LEU A 209 -5.87 6.09 20.88
C LEU A 209 -7.24 6.62 21.30
N TYR A 210 -8.24 6.36 20.48
CA TYR A 210 -9.63 6.67 20.78
C TYR A 210 -10.43 5.38 20.94
N ASP A 211 -10.92 5.14 22.16
CA ASP A 211 -11.77 4.00 22.50
C ASP A 211 -13.18 4.21 21.95
N THR A 212 -13.55 3.41 20.95
CA THR A 212 -14.83 3.57 20.24
C THR A 212 -16.03 3.06 21.05
N ILE A 213 -15.79 2.33 22.13
CA ILE A 213 -16.81 1.79 23.04
C ILE A 213 -17.09 2.81 24.15
N ASN A 214 -16.04 3.28 24.81
CA ASN A 214 -16.15 4.14 25.99
C ASN A 214 -16.11 5.63 25.68
N ASP A 215 -15.79 6.02 24.44
CA ASP A 215 -15.69 7.42 24.02
C ASP A 215 -14.60 8.18 24.83
N ILE A 216 -13.41 7.57 24.90
CA ILE A 216 -12.28 8.06 25.70
C ILE A 216 -11.03 8.15 24.85
N TRP A 217 -10.31 9.26 24.98
CA TRP A 217 -8.98 9.44 24.44
C TRP A 217 -7.91 9.00 25.44
N SER A 218 -6.86 8.37 24.91
CA SER A 218 -5.63 8.13 25.64
C SER A 218 -4.42 8.40 24.76
N LYS A 219 -3.30 8.75 25.40
CA LYS A 219 -2.01 9.02 24.75
C LYS A 219 -1.03 7.91 25.09
N LYS A 220 -0.25 7.48 24.10
CA LYS A 220 0.86 6.54 24.28
C LYS A 220 2.13 7.16 23.72
N MET A 221 3.19 7.14 24.52
CA MET A 221 4.53 7.47 24.01
C MET A 221 5.01 6.31 23.15
N THR A 222 5.70 6.65 22.06
CA THR A 222 6.37 5.66 21.23
C THR A 222 7.87 5.66 21.51
N SER A 223 8.56 4.63 21.04
CA SER A 223 9.99 4.46 21.23
C SER A 223 10.64 3.82 19.99
N GLY A 224 11.91 3.44 20.07
CA GLY A 224 12.63 2.83 18.96
C GLY A 224 13.12 3.84 17.93
N THR A 225 13.09 3.47 16.65
CA THR A 225 13.51 4.33 15.54
C THR A 225 12.37 5.25 15.13
N ILE A 226 12.11 6.29 15.94
CA ILE A 226 10.98 7.20 15.72
C ILE A 226 11.14 7.93 14.38
N PRO A 227 10.12 7.90 13.50
CA PRO A 227 10.15 8.64 12.24
C PRO A 227 10.20 10.16 12.47
N SER A 228 10.78 10.88 11.51
CA SER A 228 10.73 12.36 11.49
C SER A 228 9.27 12.89 11.50
N LYS A 229 9.07 14.11 12.03
CA LYS A 229 7.74 14.77 12.06
C LYS A 229 7.18 14.88 10.65
N ARG A 230 5.94 14.46 10.44
CA ARG A 230 5.35 14.36 9.09
C ARG A 230 3.82 14.43 9.08
N ASP A 231 3.29 14.87 7.95
CA ASP A 231 1.88 14.81 7.57
C ASP A 231 1.74 14.22 6.16
N ALA A 232 0.49 14.07 5.71
CA ALA A 232 0.12 13.67 4.35
C ALA A 232 0.62 12.28 3.93
N PHE A 233 0.96 11.45 4.91
CA PHE A 233 1.29 10.03 4.76
C PHE A 233 0.05 9.16 4.94
N SER A 234 0.17 7.86 4.69
CA SER A 234 -0.89 6.89 4.94
C SER A 234 -0.51 5.92 6.06
N ALA A 235 -1.50 5.42 6.79
CA ALA A 235 -1.34 4.41 7.83
C ALA A 235 -2.32 3.26 7.60
N VAL A 236 -1.83 2.02 7.67
CA VAL A 236 -2.65 0.81 7.55
C VAL A 236 -2.33 -0.18 8.67
N LEU A 237 -3.31 -1.00 9.05
CA LEU A 237 -3.11 -2.09 10.00
C LEU A 237 -2.43 -3.27 9.28
N GLY A 238 -1.40 -3.85 9.89
CA GLY A 238 -0.77 -5.09 9.42
C GLY A 238 -1.74 -6.27 9.47
N LEU A 239 -1.47 -7.32 8.69
CA LEU A 239 -2.37 -8.48 8.55
C LEU A 239 -2.59 -9.25 9.86
N ASP A 240 -1.66 -9.15 10.79
CA ASP A 240 -1.71 -9.76 12.13
C ASP A 240 -2.54 -8.95 13.14
N GLY A 241 -2.96 -7.74 12.79
CA GLY A 241 -3.67 -6.82 13.69
C GLY A 241 -2.81 -6.22 14.81
N ASN A 242 -1.49 -6.44 14.81
CA ASN A 242 -0.59 -6.07 15.90
C ASN A 242 0.44 -5.01 15.51
N ARG A 243 0.41 -4.52 14.27
CA ARG A 243 1.35 -3.51 13.77
C ARG A 243 0.65 -2.48 12.92
N VAL A 244 1.11 -1.23 12.96
CA VAL A 244 0.69 -0.18 12.03
C VAL A 244 1.82 0.13 11.08
N ILE A 245 1.55 0.11 9.79
CA ILE A 245 2.51 0.40 8.73
C ILE A 245 2.21 1.79 8.20
N ILE A 246 3.21 2.66 8.14
CA ILE A 246 3.08 4.00 7.56
C ILE A 246 3.93 4.14 6.30
N PHE A 247 3.43 4.89 5.32
CA PHE A 247 4.17 5.17 4.08
C PHE A 247 4.06 6.64 3.65
N GLY A 248 5.20 7.21 3.24
CA GLY A 248 5.33 8.52 2.61
C GLY A 248 5.26 9.70 3.58
N GLY A 249 4.85 10.85 3.05
CA GLY A 249 4.71 12.12 3.78
C GLY A 249 5.32 13.31 3.03
N PHE A 250 4.85 14.52 3.33
CA PHE A 250 5.32 15.73 2.65
C PHE A 250 6.77 16.04 3.01
N GLY A 251 7.63 16.22 2.01
CA GLY A 251 9.07 16.48 2.21
C GLY A 251 9.88 15.28 2.72
N ILE A 252 9.32 14.08 2.74
CA ILE A 252 9.98 12.86 3.23
C ILE A 252 10.72 12.16 2.08
N SER A 253 11.97 11.74 2.31
CA SER A 253 12.76 10.98 1.32
C SER A 253 12.29 9.52 1.21
N SER A 254 12.57 8.84 0.09
CA SER A 254 12.20 7.42 -0.07
C SER A 254 12.80 6.49 0.99
N LYS A 255 14.02 6.79 1.46
CA LYS A 255 14.71 6.03 2.52
C LYS A 255 14.07 6.21 3.91
N ASP A 256 13.32 7.30 4.11
CA ASP A 256 12.61 7.64 5.34
C ASP A 256 11.08 7.47 5.16
N ALA A 257 10.61 6.84 4.08
CA ALA A 257 9.19 6.80 3.76
C ALA A 257 8.42 5.71 4.52
N LEU A 258 9.07 4.62 4.94
CA LEU A 258 8.38 3.42 5.41
C LEU A 258 8.79 3.04 6.84
N TYR A 259 7.81 2.93 7.72
CA TYR A 259 8.00 2.54 9.12
C TYR A 259 6.89 1.62 9.59
N VAL A 260 7.20 0.84 10.62
CA VAL A 260 6.25 -0.05 11.30
C VAL A 260 6.25 0.26 12.79
N LEU A 261 5.07 0.49 13.36
CA LEU A 261 4.84 0.61 14.79
C LEU A 261 4.31 -0.72 15.32
N ASP A 262 5.02 -1.33 16.26
CA ASP A 262 4.53 -2.48 17.01
C ASP A 262 3.50 -2.01 18.06
N LEU A 263 2.29 -2.57 18.03
CA LEU A 263 1.21 -2.16 18.93
C LEU A 263 1.29 -2.79 20.32
N THR A 264 2.19 -3.76 20.53
CA THR A 264 2.42 -4.40 21.83
C THR A 264 3.16 -3.44 22.77
N ASN A 265 4.18 -2.77 22.26
CA ASN A 265 5.07 -1.91 23.04
C ASN A 265 5.18 -0.46 22.50
N PHE A 266 4.47 -0.14 21.41
CA PHE A 266 4.54 1.17 20.74
C PHE A 266 5.96 1.52 20.26
N GLU A 267 6.72 0.54 19.81
CA GLU A 267 8.07 0.72 19.28
C GLU A 267 8.06 0.84 17.75
N TRP A 268 8.70 1.88 17.23
CA TRP A 268 8.92 2.09 15.80
C TRP A 268 10.15 1.32 15.32
N LYS A 269 10.01 0.66 14.17
CA LYS A 269 11.12 0.03 13.44
C LYS A 269 11.08 0.39 11.96
N VAL A 270 12.27 0.43 11.36
CA VAL A 270 12.43 0.41 9.91
C VAL A 270 12.40 -1.06 9.46
N PRO A 271 11.41 -1.49 8.64
CA PRO A 271 11.35 -2.88 8.19
C PRO A 271 12.47 -3.18 7.20
N TYR A 272 12.85 -4.45 7.06
CA TYR A 272 13.68 -4.88 5.95
C TYR A 272 12.82 -4.96 4.68
N VAL A 273 13.31 -4.37 3.58
CA VAL A 273 12.54 -4.24 2.33
C VAL A 273 13.33 -4.82 1.16
N ILE A 274 12.65 -5.65 0.37
CA ILE A 274 13.14 -6.21 -0.89
C ILE A 274 12.51 -5.44 -2.07
N GLY A 275 13.28 -5.29 -3.13
CA GLY A 275 12.87 -4.59 -4.36
C GLY A 275 13.34 -3.14 -4.40
N GLU A 276 13.03 -2.47 -5.50
CA GLU A 276 13.34 -1.06 -5.67
C GLU A 276 12.42 -0.22 -4.78
N ILE A 277 13.01 0.54 -3.85
CA ILE A 277 12.25 1.43 -2.98
C ILE A 277 11.67 2.55 -3.87
N PRO A 278 10.34 2.67 -3.98
CA PRO A 278 9.72 3.69 -4.81
C PRO A 278 10.02 5.07 -4.25
N ALA A 279 9.88 6.08 -5.11
CA ALA A 279 9.90 7.46 -4.66
C ALA A 279 8.86 7.68 -3.56
N SER A 280 9.24 8.47 -2.54
CA SER A 280 8.30 8.93 -1.53
C SER A 280 7.26 9.84 -2.15
N ARG A 281 6.08 9.90 -1.52
CA ARG A 281 4.92 10.64 -1.99
C ARG A 281 4.01 11.04 -0.84
N TYR A 282 3.12 11.99 -1.11
CA TYR A 282 2.20 12.54 -0.12
C TYR A 282 0.82 12.79 -0.72
N TRP A 283 -0.17 12.99 0.15
CA TRP A 283 -1.60 13.11 -0.22
C TRP A 283 -2.13 11.95 -1.07
N HIS A 284 -1.47 10.80 -1.00
CA HIS A 284 -1.90 9.52 -1.54
C HIS A 284 -2.90 8.84 -0.59
N LYS A 285 -3.41 7.67 -1.00
CA LYS A 285 -4.18 6.79 -0.11
C LYS A 285 -3.57 5.39 -0.08
N ALA A 286 -3.74 4.69 1.02
CA ALA A 286 -3.37 3.29 1.14
C ALA A 286 -4.51 2.44 1.68
N ASN A 287 -4.63 1.22 1.16
CA ASN A 287 -5.60 0.22 1.59
C ASN A 287 -4.91 -1.13 1.74
N VAL A 288 -5.34 -1.94 2.70
CA VAL A 288 -4.92 -3.35 2.77
C VAL A 288 -5.82 -4.15 1.83
N ILE A 289 -5.24 -4.77 0.82
CA ILE A 289 -5.96 -5.62 -0.15
C ILE A 289 -5.18 -6.92 -0.32
N SER A 290 -5.80 -8.04 0.05
CA SER A 290 -5.10 -9.32 0.20
C SER A 290 -3.91 -9.19 1.16
N ASP A 291 -2.69 -9.45 0.67
CA ASP A 291 -1.46 -9.40 1.45
C ASP A 291 -0.68 -8.12 1.18
N TYR A 292 -1.29 -7.14 0.51
CA TYR A 292 -0.59 -5.94 0.06
C TYR A 292 -1.14 -4.70 0.76
N MET A 293 -0.22 -3.83 1.17
CA MET A 293 -0.53 -2.41 1.26
C MET A 293 -0.53 -1.85 -0.17
N VAL A 294 -1.71 -1.45 -0.65
CA VAL A 294 -1.93 -0.88 -1.97
C VAL A 294 -1.99 0.63 -1.86
N VAL A 295 -0.98 1.31 -2.39
CA VAL A 295 -0.88 2.78 -2.41
C VAL A 295 -1.36 3.29 -3.76
N THR A 296 -2.29 4.25 -3.76
CA THR A 296 -2.82 4.86 -4.99
C THR A 296 -2.48 6.33 -5.08
N PHE A 297 -1.87 6.69 -6.22
CA PHE A 297 -1.65 8.06 -6.68
C PHE A 297 -0.90 8.94 -5.65
N GLY A 298 -1.24 10.23 -5.58
CA GLY A 298 -0.59 11.22 -4.74
C GLY A 298 0.32 12.16 -5.54
N THR A 299 1.12 12.93 -4.82
CA THR A 299 2.16 13.78 -5.40
C THR A 299 3.53 13.23 -5.01
N GLY A 300 4.37 12.96 -6.01
CA GLY A 300 5.74 12.46 -5.87
C GLY A 300 6.80 13.56 -5.82
N TYR A 301 8.07 13.16 -5.88
CA TYR A 301 9.23 14.06 -5.67
C TYR A 301 9.37 15.19 -6.71
N GLU A 302 9.04 14.95 -7.98
CA GLU A 302 9.08 16.01 -9.01
C GLU A 302 7.94 17.04 -8.86
N ASN A 303 7.21 17.01 -7.74
CA ASN A 303 5.94 17.71 -7.53
C ASN A 303 4.92 17.39 -8.65
N SER A 304 5.14 16.28 -9.35
CA SER A 304 4.20 15.70 -10.31
C SER A 304 3.14 14.93 -9.52
N ASN A 305 1.89 15.08 -9.95
CA ASN A 305 0.86 14.17 -9.51
C ASN A 305 1.08 12.84 -10.24
N ASP A 306 1.11 11.75 -9.49
CA ASP A 306 1.35 10.42 -10.04
C ASP A 306 0.02 9.67 -10.19
N SER A 307 -0.07 8.84 -11.23
CA SER A 307 -1.21 7.95 -11.51
C SER A 307 -0.85 6.48 -11.32
N ASP A 308 0.33 6.18 -10.78
CA ASP A 308 0.77 4.83 -10.50
C ASP A 308 0.15 4.27 -9.22
N VAL A 309 0.26 2.96 -9.10
CA VAL A 309 -0.19 2.19 -7.94
C VAL A 309 1.00 1.38 -7.46
N LEU A 310 1.25 1.40 -6.15
CA LEU A 310 2.34 0.64 -5.55
C LEU A 310 1.78 -0.52 -4.74
N PHE A 311 2.42 -1.67 -4.83
CA PHE A 311 2.11 -2.84 -4.01
C PHE A 311 3.30 -3.15 -3.12
N LEU A 312 3.09 -3.03 -1.81
CA LEU A 312 4.02 -3.52 -0.81
C LEU A 312 3.44 -4.82 -0.24
N ASP A 313 4.07 -5.96 -0.52
CA ASP A 313 3.75 -7.24 0.11
C ASP A 313 4.09 -7.15 1.60
N ILE A 314 3.07 -7.32 2.44
CA ILE A 314 3.14 -7.24 3.90
C ILE A 314 2.79 -8.59 4.55
N LYS A 315 2.86 -9.69 3.79
CA LYS A 315 2.58 -11.04 4.28
C LYS A 315 3.52 -11.47 5.39
N ASN A 316 4.80 -11.16 5.24
CA ASN A 316 5.82 -11.47 6.24
C ASN A 316 5.99 -10.26 7.17
N ASN A 317 6.05 -10.51 8.47
CA ASN A 317 6.06 -9.46 9.48
C ASN A 317 7.41 -8.74 9.64
N ASP A 318 8.48 -9.33 9.12
CA ASP A 318 9.85 -8.85 9.25
C ASP A 318 10.43 -8.39 7.91
N ILE A 319 9.89 -8.89 6.80
CA ILE A 319 10.36 -8.62 5.44
C ILE A 319 9.18 -8.16 4.59
N TYR A 320 9.27 -6.96 4.03
CA TYR A 320 8.32 -6.47 3.04
C TYR A 320 8.94 -6.46 1.64
N GLU A 321 8.12 -6.61 0.61
CA GLU A 321 8.60 -6.64 -0.77
C GLU A 321 7.79 -5.71 -1.66
N TRP A 322 8.46 -4.79 -2.36
CA TRP A 322 7.81 -4.02 -3.42
C TRP A 322 7.59 -4.91 -4.63
N SER A 323 6.33 -5.09 -5.02
CA SER A 323 5.95 -6.01 -6.09
C SER A 323 5.30 -5.29 -7.27
N ASN A 324 5.66 -5.71 -8.46
CA ASN A 324 4.98 -5.33 -9.70
C ASN A 324 3.83 -6.29 -10.06
N PHE A 325 3.60 -7.32 -9.24
CA PHE A 325 2.58 -8.35 -9.43
C PHE A 325 1.69 -8.48 -8.20
N PHE A 326 0.39 -8.37 -8.41
CA PHE A 326 -0.61 -8.56 -7.37
C PHE A 326 -1.16 -9.99 -7.42
N VAL A 327 -1.14 -10.67 -6.27
CA VAL A 327 -1.79 -11.98 -6.09
C VAL A 327 -3.15 -11.79 -5.44
N SER A 328 -4.21 -12.25 -6.12
CA SER A 328 -5.57 -12.12 -5.59
C SER A 328 -5.89 -13.17 -4.51
N PRO A 329 -6.80 -12.86 -3.56
CA PRO A 329 -7.22 -13.82 -2.53
C PRO A 329 -7.82 -15.10 -3.13
N LYS A 330 -8.62 -14.98 -4.20
CA LYS A 330 -9.31 -16.10 -4.83
C LYS A 330 -8.36 -17.07 -5.54
N SER A 331 -7.23 -16.58 -6.04
CA SER A 331 -6.21 -17.45 -6.68
C SER A 331 -5.57 -18.45 -5.71
N ARG A 332 -5.59 -18.17 -4.40
CA ARG A 332 -5.02 -19.05 -3.36
C ARG A 332 -5.90 -20.26 -3.03
N ILE A 333 -7.21 -20.15 -3.26
CA ILE A 333 -8.14 -21.25 -2.98
C ILE A 333 -7.96 -22.38 -4.02
N GLN A 334 -7.58 -22.04 -5.25
CA GLN A 334 -7.29 -23.02 -6.30
C GLN A 334 -5.96 -23.77 -6.15
N SER A 335 -5.04 -23.32 -5.30
CA SER A 335 -3.74 -23.97 -5.08
C SER A 335 -3.68 -24.91 -3.88
N THR A 336 -4.83 -25.24 -3.26
CA THR A 336 -4.88 -26.38 -2.34
C THR A 336 -4.81 -27.68 -3.15
N PRO A 337 -3.86 -28.60 -2.89
CA PRO A 337 -3.86 -29.88 -3.58
C PRO A 337 -5.08 -30.66 -3.10
N SER A 338 -6.08 -30.78 -3.98
CA SER A 338 -7.12 -31.77 -3.82
C SER A 338 -6.46 -33.14 -3.82
N THR A 339 -6.44 -33.80 -2.67
CA THR A 339 -6.21 -35.24 -2.57
C THR A 339 -7.42 -35.95 -3.20
N ASN A 340 -7.46 -35.98 -4.53
CA ASN A 340 -8.28 -36.93 -5.27
C ASN A 340 -7.35 -38.04 -5.78
N ASN A 341 -7.22 -39.06 -4.94
CA ASN A 341 -6.78 -40.37 -5.37
C ASN A 341 -7.81 -40.91 -6.38
N ASN A 342 -7.36 -41.03 -7.64
CA ASN A 342 -7.59 -42.11 -8.59
C ASN A 342 -7.71 -41.56 -10.01
N GLY A 343 -6.60 -41.60 -10.74
CA GLY A 343 -6.54 -41.17 -12.13
C GLY A 343 -5.13 -41.20 -12.73
N SER A 344 -4.53 -42.40 -12.79
CA SER A 344 -3.39 -42.79 -13.63
C SER A 344 -2.20 -41.83 -13.76
N SER A 345 -1.17 -42.14 -13.00
CA SER A 345 0.22 -41.70 -13.05
C SER A 345 0.95 -42.03 -14.37
N LYS A 346 0.55 -41.44 -15.50
CA LYS A 346 1.32 -41.56 -16.77
C LYS A 346 2.08 -40.30 -17.19
N PHE A 347 1.68 -39.12 -16.73
CA PHE A 347 2.35 -37.86 -17.15
C PHE A 347 3.52 -37.43 -16.25
N VAL A 348 3.52 -37.78 -14.96
CA VAL A 348 4.58 -37.37 -14.01
C VAL A 348 5.89 -38.17 -14.22
N ILE A 349 5.81 -39.39 -14.76
CA ILE A 349 7.00 -40.24 -14.97
C ILE A 349 7.80 -39.77 -16.20
N ILE A 350 7.15 -39.22 -17.23
CA ILE A 350 7.83 -38.87 -18.48
C ILE A 350 8.78 -37.66 -18.31
N TYR A 351 8.40 -36.65 -17.51
CA TYR A 351 9.27 -35.49 -17.26
C TYR A 351 10.44 -35.77 -16.31
N SER A 352 10.28 -36.73 -15.39
CA SER A 352 11.35 -37.20 -14.48
C SER A 352 12.45 -37.95 -15.25
N VAL A 353 12.07 -38.78 -16.22
CA VAL A 353 13.01 -39.58 -17.03
C VAL A 353 13.77 -38.70 -18.02
N ILE A 354 13.13 -37.68 -18.61
CA ILE A 354 13.79 -36.76 -19.56
C ILE A 354 14.80 -35.85 -18.83
N GLY A 355 14.46 -35.35 -17.63
CA GLY A 355 15.38 -34.50 -16.85
C GLY A 355 16.63 -35.25 -16.36
N SER A 356 16.48 -36.51 -15.96
CA SER A 356 17.61 -37.35 -15.51
C SER A 356 18.54 -37.78 -16.65
N LEU A 357 18.00 -38.03 -17.85
CA LEU A 357 18.82 -38.34 -19.03
C LEU A 357 19.65 -37.14 -19.53
N ILE A 358 19.11 -35.93 -19.46
CA ILE A 358 19.82 -34.70 -19.87
C ILE A 358 20.97 -34.40 -18.88
N ILE A 359 20.72 -34.51 -17.58
CA ILE A 359 21.74 -34.27 -16.55
C ILE A 359 22.83 -35.35 -16.60
N GLY A 360 22.45 -36.63 -16.79
CA GLY A 360 23.41 -37.73 -16.94
C GLY A 360 24.30 -37.57 -18.18
N GLY A 361 23.73 -37.13 -19.31
CA GLY A 361 24.47 -36.87 -20.54
C GLY A 361 25.49 -35.73 -20.39
N ILE A 362 25.12 -34.65 -19.70
CA ILE A 362 26.03 -33.51 -19.44
C ILE A 362 27.19 -33.95 -18.53
N CYS A 363 26.92 -34.72 -17.47
CA CYS A 363 27.96 -35.22 -16.57
C CYS A 363 28.97 -36.16 -17.28
N LEU A 364 28.49 -37.02 -18.19
CA LEU A 364 29.36 -37.89 -18.99
C LEU A 364 30.26 -37.09 -19.95
N LEU A 365 29.74 -36.06 -20.60
CA LEU A 365 30.52 -35.22 -21.50
C LEU A 365 31.61 -34.42 -20.75
N VAL A 366 31.28 -33.89 -19.57
CA VAL A 366 32.26 -33.22 -18.70
C VAL A 366 33.33 -34.19 -18.21
N GLY A 367 32.94 -35.42 -17.81
CA GLY A 367 33.87 -36.46 -17.39
C GLY A 367 34.84 -36.87 -18.52
N ILE A 368 34.35 -37.06 -19.74
CA ILE A 368 35.18 -37.36 -20.92
C ILE A 368 36.13 -36.21 -21.23
N PHE A 369 35.68 -34.95 -21.11
CA PHE A 369 36.52 -33.79 -21.33
C PHE A 369 37.67 -33.70 -20.32
N ILE A 370 37.38 -33.94 -19.04
CA ILE A 370 38.41 -33.96 -17.98
C ILE A 370 39.40 -35.10 -18.22
N LEU A 371 38.93 -36.31 -18.55
CA LEU A 371 39.79 -37.46 -18.86
C LEU A 371 40.67 -37.20 -20.09
N ARG A 372 40.13 -36.58 -21.15
CA ARG A 372 40.90 -36.18 -22.33
C ARG A 372 41.97 -35.14 -21.99
N LYS A 373 41.64 -34.14 -21.17
CA LYS A 373 42.61 -33.13 -20.72
C LYS A 373 43.72 -33.76 -19.88
N TRP A 374 43.37 -34.69 -19.00
CA TRP A 374 44.34 -35.41 -18.17
C TRP A 374 45.27 -36.31 -19.00
N ASN A 375 44.74 -37.09 -19.95
CA ASN A 375 45.56 -37.89 -20.85
C ASN A 375 46.46 -37.06 -21.78
N LYS A 376 46.01 -35.86 -22.19
CA LYS A 376 46.84 -34.95 -22.99
C LYS A 376 48.02 -34.43 -22.16
N ASN A 377 47.81 -34.08 -20.89
CA ASN A 377 48.88 -33.65 -20.00
C ASN A 377 49.86 -34.79 -19.65
N ASN A 378 49.37 -36.02 -19.50
CA ASN A 378 50.24 -37.17 -19.22
C ASN A 378 51.09 -37.62 -20.42
N LYS A 379 50.67 -37.31 -21.66
CA LYS A 379 51.48 -37.56 -22.87
C LYS A 379 52.61 -36.55 -23.07
N VAL A 380 52.55 -35.38 -22.44
CA VAL A 380 53.63 -34.36 -22.51
C VAL A 380 54.80 -34.72 -21.58
N ASN A 381 54.58 -35.55 -20.56
CA ASN A 381 55.61 -35.93 -19.58
C ASN A 381 56.40 -37.21 -19.93
N ASN A 382 56.16 -37.83 -21.09
CA ASN A 382 56.82 -39.07 -21.53
C ASN A 382 57.48 -38.93 -22.91
N ILE A 383 58.41 -37.98 -23.04
CA ILE A 383 59.42 -37.99 -24.13
C ILE A 383 60.78 -38.22 -23.47
N PRO A 384 61.54 -39.28 -23.81
CA PRO A 384 62.85 -39.55 -23.23
C PRO A 384 63.95 -38.70 -23.88
N ASP A 385 64.90 -38.28 -23.05
CA ASP A 385 66.13 -37.57 -23.43
C ASP A 385 66.96 -38.35 -24.45
N GLU A 386 67.34 -37.67 -25.54
CA GLU A 386 68.46 -38.07 -26.38
C GLU A 386 69.49 -36.93 -26.48
N LYS A 387 70.75 -37.36 -26.38
CA LYS A 387 71.99 -36.60 -26.21
C LYS A 387 72.43 -35.87 -27.47
N GLU A 388 73.18 -34.78 -27.28
CA GLU A 388 74.49 -34.49 -27.89
C GLU A 388 75.03 -33.19 -27.25
N GLU A 389 75.98 -33.26 -26.33
CA GLU A 389 77.43 -33.11 -26.55
C GLU A 389 77.84 -31.80 -27.24
N GLY A 390 78.63 -30.98 -26.53
CA GLY A 390 79.74 -30.25 -27.16
C GLY A 390 79.92 -28.76 -26.84
N ILE A 391 80.97 -28.50 -26.05
CA ILE A 391 81.93 -27.37 -26.18
C ILE A 391 81.69 -26.09 -25.34
N ILE A 392 82.26 -26.12 -24.12
CA ILE A 392 83.27 -25.22 -23.51
C ILE A 392 83.34 -23.75 -24.01
N ALA A 393 83.11 -22.79 -23.09
CA ALA A 393 84.10 -21.81 -22.60
C ALA A 393 83.44 -20.56 -21.98
N GLY A 394 84.03 -20.06 -20.89
CA GLY A 394 83.88 -18.65 -20.49
C GLY A 394 83.39 -18.41 -19.07
N GLN A 395 84.33 -18.45 -18.12
CA GLN A 395 84.21 -17.68 -16.87
C GLN A 395 84.06 -16.20 -17.24
N ASP A 396 83.23 -15.46 -16.50
CA ASP A 396 83.81 -14.36 -15.73
C ASP A 396 82.98 -13.95 -14.53
N VAL A 397 83.75 -13.56 -13.53
CA VAL A 397 83.45 -13.25 -12.14
C VAL A 397 83.48 -11.71 -12.06
N LYS A 398 82.47 -11.05 -11.47
CA LYS A 398 82.52 -10.29 -10.20
C LYS A 398 81.76 -8.94 -10.34
N PRO A 399 81.53 -8.16 -9.25
CA PRO A 399 80.16 -7.82 -8.86
C PRO A 399 79.98 -6.30 -8.63
N THR A 400 78.80 -5.96 -8.13
CA THR A 400 78.49 -4.85 -7.19
C THR A 400 79.38 -3.61 -7.19
N ASN A 401 78.71 -2.47 -7.36
CA ASN A 401 78.61 -1.51 -6.27
C ASN A 401 77.14 -1.27 -5.94
#